data_AF-A0AAE0JNY7-F1
#
_entry.id   AF-A0AAE0JNY7-F1
#
_cell.length_a   1.000
_cell.length_b   1.000
_cell.length_c   1.000
_cell.angle_alpha   90.00
_cell.angle_beta   90.00
_cell.angle_gamma   90.00
#
_symmetry.space_group_name_H-M   'P 1'
#
loop_
_entity.id
_entity.type
_entity.pdbx_description
1 polymer ?
#
loop_
_entity_poly.entity_id
_entity_poly.type
_entity_poly.pdbx_seq_one_letter_code
_entity_poly.pdbx_strand_id
1 'polypeptide(L)'
;MPSSCKEIRAALAQCLQESDCVMVHRNSAADCLRAPLADTLPTQCQQFKRAFGDCRRGMIDMRKRFRGNQPITFQKLQETEQSGDGYQLYAGKSAFAGGKGVTDGNNSAEPDWRELENQKYREQAAAGADKK
;
A
#
# COMPACT_ATOMS: atom_id res chain seq x y z
N MET A 1 -15.46 12.95 16.97
CA MET A 1 -14.24 12.10 17.03
C MET A 1 -13.20 12.67 16.07
N PRO A 2 -11.92 12.77 16.47
CA PRO A 2 -10.85 13.34 15.64
C PRO A 2 -10.71 12.57 14.32
N SER A 3 -10.35 13.30 13.25
CA SER A 3 -10.29 12.80 11.87
C SER A 3 -9.35 11.60 11.70
N SER A 4 -8.24 11.56 12.43
CA SER A 4 -7.18 10.57 12.27
C SER A 4 -7.61 9.10 12.48
N CYS A 5 -8.64 8.85 13.30
CA CYS A 5 -9.13 7.48 13.57
C CYS A 5 -10.53 7.22 12.99
N LYS A 6 -11.02 8.09 12.11
CA LYS A 6 -12.37 7.99 11.55
C LYS A 6 -12.48 6.79 10.60
N GLU A 7 -11.52 6.63 9.70
CA GLU A 7 -11.50 5.55 8.71
C GLU A 7 -11.36 4.17 9.36
N ILE A 8 -10.42 4.02 10.31
CA ILE A 8 -10.23 2.77 11.03
C ILE A 8 -11.49 2.39 11.83
N ARG A 9 -12.23 3.37 12.37
CA ARG A 9 -13.52 3.08 13.03
C ARG A 9 -14.57 2.63 12.03
N ALA A 10 -14.65 3.27 10.87
CA ALA A 10 -15.60 2.88 9.83
C ALA A 10 -15.34 1.44 9.34
N ALA A 11 -14.07 1.12 9.05
CA ALA A 11 -13.65 -0.23 8.67
C ALA A 11 -13.95 -1.26 9.77
N LEU A 12 -13.69 -0.92 11.04
CA LEU A 12 -14.04 -1.80 12.17
C LEU A 12 -15.56 -2.01 12.30
N ALA A 13 -16.35 -0.96 12.09
CA ALA A 13 -17.81 -1.06 12.13
C ALA A 13 -18.33 -1.96 11.00
N GLN A 14 -17.79 -1.81 9.79
CA GLN A 14 -18.13 -2.67 8.65
C GLN A 14 -17.75 -4.14 8.92
N CYS A 15 -16.54 -4.39 9.42
CA CYS A 15 -16.10 -5.74 9.75
C CYS A 15 -17.01 -6.39 10.81
N LEU A 16 -17.44 -5.63 11.83
CA LEU A 16 -18.35 -6.15 12.84
C LEU A 16 -19.75 -6.44 12.27
N GLN A 17 -20.24 -5.64 11.32
CA GLN A 17 -21.52 -5.89 10.64
C GLN A 17 -21.49 -7.17 9.80
N GLU A 18 -20.34 -7.51 9.23
CA GLU A 18 -20.17 -8.74 8.45
C GLU A 18 -19.89 -9.97 9.33
N SER A 19 -19.46 -9.77 10.58
CA SER A 19 -19.08 -10.85 11.49
C SER A 19 -20.27 -11.60 12.12
N ASP A 20 -20.07 -12.90 12.35
CA ASP A 20 -21.06 -13.79 12.98
C ASP A 20 -21.49 -13.31 14.39
N CYS A 21 -20.62 -12.61 15.11
CA CYS A 21 -20.93 -12.09 16.45
C CYS A 21 -22.14 -11.15 16.45
N VAL A 22 -22.28 -10.32 15.42
CA VAL A 22 -23.40 -9.38 15.28
C VAL A 22 -24.52 -9.99 14.43
N MET A 23 -24.18 -10.67 13.33
CA MET A 23 -25.17 -11.21 12.40
C MET A 23 -25.91 -12.43 12.94
N VAL A 24 -25.18 -13.39 13.50
CA VAL A 24 -25.74 -14.68 13.97
C VAL A 24 -26.11 -14.58 15.44
N HIS A 25 -25.18 -14.14 16.27
CA HIS A 25 -25.36 -14.12 17.72
C HIS A 25 -26.09 -12.88 18.24
N ARG A 26 -26.31 -11.86 17.39
CA ARG A 26 -27.03 -10.61 17.72
C ARG A 26 -26.50 -9.88 18.95
N ASN A 27 -25.21 -10.03 19.23
CA ASN A 27 -24.57 -9.29 20.30
C ASN A 27 -24.39 -7.83 19.91
N SER A 28 -24.27 -6.94 20.90
CA SER A 28 -23.90 -5.57 20.62
C SER A 28 -22.46 -5.50 20.10
N ALA A 29 -22.18 -4.57 19.19
CA ALA A 29 -20.83 -4.36 18.65
C ALA A 29 -19.79 -4.11 19.77
N ALA A 30 -20.21 -3.51 20.89
CA ALA A 30 -19.34 -3.30 22.05
C ALA A 30 -18.99 -4.61 22.79
N ASP A 31 -19.93 -5.55 22.86
CA ASP A 31 -19.75 -6.84 23.52
C ASP A 31 -18.88 -7.78 22.68
N CYS A 32 -19.01 -7.72 21.35
CA CYS A 32 -18.13 -8.45 20.44
C CYS A 32 -16.65 -8.07 20.60
N LEU A 33 -16.34 -6.85 21.04
CA LEU A 33 -14.97 -6.38 21.24
C LEU A 33 -14.39 -6.76 22.61
N ARG A 34 -15.19 -7.30 23.53
CA ARG A 34 -14.74 -7.75 24.86
C ARG A 34 -14.35 -9.23 24.83
N ALA A 35 -13.48 -9.64 25.76
CA ALA A 35 -13.21 -11.04 25.98
C ALA A 35 -14.47 -11.72 26.59
N PRO A 36 -14.81 -12.97 26.21
CA PRO A 36 -14.05 -13.91 25.37
C PRO A 36 -14.40 -13.86 23.86
N LEU A 37 -15.43 -13.12 23.45
CA LEU A 37 -15.93 -13.12 22.06
C LEU A 37 -14.92 -12.49 21.08
N ALA A 38 -14.09 -11.57 21.57
CA ALA A 38 -13.08 -10.91 20.77
C ALA A 38 -12.10 -11.86 20.07
N ASP A 39 -11.82 -13.03 20.66
CA ASP A 39 -10.86 -14.00 20.13
C ASP A 39 -11.51 -14.92 19.07
N THR A 40 -12.85 -15.01 19.07
CA THR A 40 -13.64 -15.77 18.08
C THR A 40 -13.90 -14.98 16.81
N LEU A 41 -13.66 -13.66 16.82
CA LEU A 41 -13.84 -12.80 15.66
C LEU A 41 -12.85 -13.16 14.54
N PRO A 42 -13.20 -12.92 13.26
CA PRO A 42 -12.29 -13.13 12.15
C PRO A 42 -11.02 -12.27 12.29
N THR A 43 -9.92 -12.77 11.75
CA THR A 43 -8.58 -12.15 11.86
C THR A 43 -8.56 -10.69 11.40
N GLN A 44 -9.34 -10.37 10.37
CA GLN A 44 -9.51 -8.99 9.88
C GLN A 44 -10.08 -8.06 10.96
N CYS A 45 -11.15 -8.46 11.65
CA CYS A 45 -11.75 -7.66 12.73
C CYS A 45 -10.81 -7.54 13.94
N GLN A 46 -10.03 -8.58 14.24
CA GLN A 46 -9.01 -8.53 15.28
C GLN A 46 -7.89 -7.53 14.94
N GLN A 47 -7.46 -7.47 13.67
CA GLN A 47 -6.50 -6.49 13.18
C GLN A 47 -7.04 -5.07 13.31
N PHE A 48 -8.28 -4.82 12.88
CA PHE A 48 -8.91 -3.51 13.04
C PHE A 48 -9.08 -3.11 14.51
N LYS A 49 -9.38 -4.05 15.41
CA LYS A 49 -9.45 -3.79 16.85
C LYS A 49 -8.11 -3.30 17.40
N ARG A 50 -7.01 -3.96 17.03
CA ARG A 50 -5.64 -3.56 17.41
C ARG A 50 -5.30 -2.19 16.83
N ALA A 51 -5.50 -2.00 15.52
CA ALA A 51 -5.25 -0.74 14.83
C ALA A 51 -6.04 0.43 15.43
N PHE A 52 -7.31 0.22 15.80
CA PHE A 52 -8.12 1.25 16.45
C PHE A 52 -7.59 1.59 17.85
N GLY A 53 -7.15 0.58 18.62
CA GLY A 53 -6.50 0.75 19.91
C GLY A 53 -5.21 1.58 19.81
N ASP A 54 -4.37 1.25 18.84
CA ASP A 54 -3.11 1.97 18.59
C ASP A 54 -3.35 3.38 18.06
N CYS A 55 -4.35 3.57 17.21
CA CYS A 55 -4.76 4.89 16.73
C CYS A 55 -5.18 5.77 17.92
N ARG A 56 -5.99 5.23 18.84
CA ARG A 56 -6.42 5.98 20.03
C ARG A 56 -5.28 6.27 20.99
N ARG A 57 -4.39 5.30 21.22
CA ARG A 57 -3.18 5.47 22.04
C ARG A 57 -2.27 6.54 21.45
N GLY A 58 -2.06 6.55 20.14
CA GLY A 58 -1.21 7.53 19.46
C GLY A 58 -1.72 8.98 19.50
N MET A 59 -3.03 9.20 19.67
CA MET A 59 -3.57 10.55 19.90
C MET A 59 -3.29 11.08 21.31
N ILE A 60 -3.19 10.19 22.29
CA ILE A 60 -2.95 10.55 23.69
C ILE A 60 -1.44 10.65 23.97
N ASP A 61 -0.63 9.85 23.28
CA ASP A 61 0.82 9.82 23.42
C ASP A 61 1.51 11.07 22.81
N MET A 62 2.11 11.90 23.67
CA MET A 62 2.83 13.13 23.28
C MET A 62 3.98 12.87 22.32
N ARG A 63 4.63 11.69 22.39
CA ARG A 63 5.77 11.35 21.50
C ARG A 63 5.32 11.13 20.07
N LYS A 64 4.09 10.63 19.86
CA LYS A 64 3.51 10.35 18.54
C LYS A 64 2.80 11.55 17.92
N ARG A 65 2.48 12.60 18.69
CA ARG A 65 1.88 13.84 18.19
C ARG A 65 2.79 14.58 17.21
N PHE A 66 4.10 14.59 17.44
CA PHE A 66 5.06 15.32 16.59
C PHE A 66 5.38 14.64 15.26
N ARG A 67 5.42 13.31 15.22
CA ARG A 67 5.70 12.54 13.99
C ARG A 67 4.44 12.26 13.17
N GLY A 68 3.28 12.66 13.69
CA GLY A 68 1.98 12.23 13.19
C GLY A 68 1.73 10.77 13.57
N ASN A 69 0.51 10.48 14.02
CA ASN A 69 0.04 9.11 14.02
C ASN A 69 -0.17 8.80 12.54
N GLN A 70 0.76 8.09 11.89
CA GLN A 70 0.58 7.67 10.49
C GLN A 70 -0.57 6.66 10.49
N PRO A 71 -1.80 7.01 10.03
CA PRO A 71 -2.74 5.97 9.72
C PRO A 71 -2.11 5.16 8.59
N ILE A 72 -1.98 3.85 8.79
CA ILE A 72 -1.89 2.95 7.66
C ILE A 72 -3.27 3.05 7.01
N THR A 73 -3.40 3.93 6.00
CA THR A 73 -4.67 4.12 5.31
C THR A 73 -4.99 2.80 4.62
N PHE A 74 -6.07 2.14 5.04
CA PHE A 74 -6.50 0.86 4.49
C PHE A 74 -6.66 0.93 2.97
N GLN A 75 -7.15 2.07 2.47
CA GLN A 75 -7.22 2.36 1.03
C GLN A 75 -5.84 2.33 0.37
N LYS A 76 -4.81 2.87 1.01
CA LYS A 76 -3.46 2.86 0.46
C LYS A 76 -2.86 1.46 0.46
N LEU A 77 -3.18 0.64 1.46
CA LEU A 77 -2.81 -0.78 1.42
C LEU A 77 -3.48 -1.49 0.23
N GLN A 78 -4.79 -1.30 0.07
CA GLN A 78 -5.56 -1.93 -0.99
C GLN A 78 -5.14 -1.44 -2.39
N GLU A 79 -4.85 -0.14 -2.53
CA GLU A 79 -4.27 0.44 -3.74
C GLU A 79 -2.88 -0.12 -4.03
N THR A 80 -2.03 -0.28 -3.00
CA THR A 80 -0.68 -0.85 -3.18
C THR A 80 -0.70 -2.35 -3.50
N GLU A 81 -1.72 -3.08 -3.04
CA GLU A 81 -1.94 -4.47 -3.44
C GLU A 81 -2.38 -4.57 -4.91
N GLN A 82 -3.19 -3.62 -5.38
CA GLN A 82 -3.65 -3.58 -6.77
C GLN A 82 -2.62 -3.02 -7.75
N SER A 83 -1.83 -2.02 -7.33
CA SER A 83 -0.83 -1.39 -8.21
C SER A 83 0.49 -2.16 -8.25
N GLY A 84 0.73 -3.09 -7.32
CA GLY A 84 2.00 -3.80 -7.19
C GLY A 84 3.15 -2.93 -6.65
N ASP A 85 2.89 -1.64 -6.38
CA ASP A 85 3.83 -0.75 -5.72
C ASP A 85 3.89 -1.11 -4.24
N GLY A 86 4.76 -2.07 -3.88
CA GLY A 86 4.86 -2.54 -2.50
C GLY A 86 4.98 -1.38 -1.50
N TYR A 87 4.10 -1.36 -0.49
CA TYR A 87 4.17 -0.40 0.60
C TYR A 87 5.28 -0.78 1.58
N GLN A 88 6.20 0.14 1.89
CA GLN A 88 7.14 -0.04 2.99
C GLN A 88 6.63 0.63 4.27
N LEU A 89 6.56 -0.16 5.35
CA LEU A 89 6.16 0.29 6.69
C LEU A 89 7.09 1.36 7.27
N TYR A 90 8.35 1.37 6.86
CA TYR A 90 9.32 2.42 7.19
C TYR A 90 9.53 3.26 5.94
N ALA A 91 9.26 4.56 6.06
CA ALA A 91 9.29 5.55 4.98
C ALA A 91 10.31 5.22 3.88
N GLY A 92 9.82 4.74 2.74
CA GLY A 92 10.63 4.31 1.61
C GLY A 92 9.76 3.79 0.47
N LYS A 93 10.27 3.87 -0.76
CA LYS A 93 9.68 3.16 -1.91
C LYS A 93 10.11 1.69 -1.79
N SER A 94 9.22 0.73 -2.05
CA SER A 94 9.65 -0.67 -2.10
C SER A 94 10.78 -0.85 -3.09
N ALA A 95 11.66 -1.81 -2.80
CA ALA A 95 12.77 -2.17 -3.69
C ALA A 95 12.29 -2.51 -5.11
N PHE A 96 11.01 -2.88 -5.27
CA PHE A 96 10.39 -3.29 -6.52
C PHE A 96 9.50 -2.22 -7.16
N ALA A 97 9.12 -1.14 -6.45
CA ALA A 97 8.36 -0.01 -7.02
C ALA A 97 9.18 0.87 -7.99
N GLY A 98 10.46 0.56 -8.20
CA GLY A 98 11.36 1.31 -9.07
C GLY A 98 11.61 0.69 -10.45
N GLY A 99 10.92 -0.40 -10.82
CA GLY A 99 11.10 -1.03 -12.14
C GLY A 99 10.69 -0.12 -13.30
N LYS A 100 11.40 -0.18 -14.43
CA LYS A 100 11.06 0.49 -15.70
C LYS A 100 9.79 -0.13 -16.36
N GLY A 101 8.71 -0.28 -15.61
CA GLY A 101 7.44 -0.88 -16.05
C GLY A 101 7.35 -2.39 -15.82
N VAL A 102 6.18 -2.95 -16.16
CA VAL A 102 5.91 -4.40 -16.17
C VAL A 102 6.63 -5.03 -17.37
N THR A 103 7.46 -6.03 -17.13
CA THR A 103 8.25 -6.69 -18.18
C THR A 103 7.81 -8.13 -18.40
N ASP A 104 7.51 -8.50 -19.64
CA ASP A 104 7.10 -9.88 -20.01
C ASP A 104 8.28 -10.86 -20.15
N GLY A 105 9.47 -10.51 -19.64
CA GLY A 105 10.69 -11.31 -19.74
C GLY A 105 11.29 -11.41 -21.15
N ASN A 106 10.61 -10.89 -22.18
CA ASN A 106 11.02 -10.95 -23.58
C ASN A 106 11.35 -9.56 -24.18
N ASN A 107 11.48 -8.54 -23.34
CA ASN A 107 11.80 -7.19 -23.80
C ASN A 107 13.28 -7.12 -24.21
N SER A 108 13.54 -6.66 -25.43
CA SER A 108 14.89 -6.33 -25.89
C SER A 108 15.45 -5.15 -25.10
N ALA A 109 16.72 -5.24 -24.71
CA ALA A 109 17.41 -4.15 -24.02
C ALA A 109 17.38 -2.87 -24.88
N GLU A 110 17.16 -1.70 -24.25
CA GLU A 110 17.26 -0.42 -24.93
C GLU A 110 18.68 -0.27 -25.54
N PRO A 111 18.79 0.15 -26.82
CA PRO A 111 20.10 0.28 -27.48
C PRO A 111 20.98 1.34 -26.80
N ASP A 112 22.29 1.08 -26.69
CA ASP A 112 23.24 2.02 -26.09
C ASP A 112 23.36 3.27 -26.97
N TRP A 113 23.48 4.44 -26.34
CA TRP A 113 23.63 5.72 -27.05
C TRP A 113 24.87 5.74 -27.94
N ARG A 114 25.94 5.02 -27.55
CA ARG A 114 27.16 4.87 -28.36
C ARG A 114 26.91 4.14 -29.67
N GLU A 115 26.05 3.12 -29.66
CA GLU A 115 25.73 2.34 -30.85
C GLU A 115 24.90 3.17 -31.83
N LEU A 116 23.96 3.96 -31.32
CA LEU A 116 23.17 4.91 -32.11
C LEU A 116 24.04 6.01 -32.73
N GLU A 117 25.00 6.55 -31.97
CA GLU A 117 25.96 7.54 -32.50
C GLU A 117 26.86 6.92 -33.57
N ASN A 118 27.38 5.72 -33.34
CA ASN A 118 28.20 5.00 -34.32
C ASN A 118 27.40 4.67 -35.60
N GLN A 119 26.14 4.26 -35.48
CA GLN A 119 25.25 4.06 -36.63
C GLN A 119 25.07 5.37 -37.41
N LYS A 120 24.74 6.48 -36.73
CA LYS A 120 24.64 7.80 -37.37
C LYS A 120 25.92 8.19 -38.08
N TYR A 121 27.08 7.95 -37.49
CA TYR A 121 28.37 8.25 -38.12
C TYR A 121 28.58 7.42 -39.41
N ARG A 122 28.24 6.13 -39.38
CA ARG A 122 28.32 5.26 -40.56
C ARG A 122 27.36 5.68 -41.67
N GLU A 123 26.15 6.09 -41.33
CA GLU A 123 25.16 6.63 -42.27
C GLU A 123 25.62 7.93 -42.92
N GLN A 124 26.21 8.84 -42.13
CA GLN A 124 26.78 10.10 -42.64
C GLN A 124 27.97 9.84 -43.58
N ALA A 125 28.83 8.89 -43.25
CA ALA A 125 29.96 8.51 -44.09
C ALA A 125 29.50 7.87 -45.41
N ALA A 126 28.48 7.00 -45.37
CA ALA A 126 27.89 6.39 -46.57
C ALA A 126 27.20 7.45 -47.46
N ALA A 127 26.41 8.35 -46.87
CA ALA A 127 25.76 9.45 -47.61
C ALA A 127 26.76 10.45 -48.21
N GLY A 128 27.95 10.58 -47.62
CA GLY A 128 29.06 11.34 -48.19
C GLY A 128 29.77 10.64 -49.34
N ALA A 129 29.76 9.31 -49.36
CA ALA A 129 30.37 8.49 -50.42
C ALA A 129 29.50 8.41 -51.68
N ASP A 130 28.17 8.34 -51.55
CA ASP A 130 27.22 8.33 -52.69
C ASP A 130 27.10 9.66 -53.44
N LYS A 131 27.62 10.76 -52.85
CA LYS A 131 27.58 12.10 -53.46
C LYS A 131 28.80 12.43 -54.33
N LYS A 132 29.69 11.47 -54.56
CA LYS A 132 30.94 11.64 -55.32
C LYS A 132 30.94 10.75 -56.56
#